data_AF-A0A380H0R3-F1
#
_entry.id   AF-A0A380H0R3-F1
#
_cell.length_a   1.000
_cell.length_b   1.000
_cell.length_c   1.000
_cell.angle_alpha   90.00
_cell.angle_beta   90.00
_cell.angle_gamma   90.00
#
_symmetry.space_group_name_H-M   'P 1'
#
loop_
_entity.id
_entity.type
_entity.pdbx_description
1 polymer ?
#
loop_
_entity_poly.entity_id
_entity_poly.type
_entity_poly.pdbx_seq_one_letter_code
_entity_poly.pdbx_strand_id
1 'polypeptide(L)' 'MVPSLALCLRESLNQEKAASELEHNIYELIKYGQTTADLGGQMSTSEIFDILKEKYV' A
#
# COMPACT_ATOMS: atom_id res chain seq x y z
N MET A 1 6.21 5.89 -1.41
CA MET A 1 5.13 6.80 -1.86
C MET A 1 3.79 6.44 -1.24
N VAL A 2 3.29 5.20 -1.34
CA VAL A 2 1.95 4.83 -0.85
C VAL A 2 1.73 5.06 0.67
N PRO A 3 2.69 4.79 1.57
CA PRO A 3 2.53 5.15 2.98
C PRO A 3 2.36 6.67 3.21
N SER A 4 3.03 7.50 2.40
CA SER A 4 2.86 8.96 2.44
C SER A 4 1.46 9.39 1.99
N LEU A 5 0.83 8.64 1.07
CA LEU A 5 -0.57 8.86 0.71
C LEU A 5 -1.50 8.51 1.88
N ALA A 6 -1.25 7.41 2.61
CA ALA A 6 -2.03 7.08 3.79
C ALA A 6 -1.93 8.18 4.88
N LEU A 7 -0.73 8.72 5.10
CA LEU A 7 -0.55 9.87 5.98
C LEU A 7 -1.29 11.12 5.47
N CYS A 8 -1.26 11.40 4.17
CA CYS A 8 -2.02 12.50 3.57
C CYS A 8 -3.54 12.33 3.76
N LEU A 9 -4.06 11.13 3.53
CA LEU A 9 -5.47 10.79 3.78
C LEU A 9 -5.85 11.08 5.24
N ARG A 10 -4.99 10.68 6.18
CA ARG A 10 -5.22 10.89 7.61
C ARG A 10 -5.16 12.36 8.01
N GLU A 11 -4.02 13.00 7.77
CA GLU A 11 -3.67 14.29 8.36
C GLU A 11 -4.19 15.49 7.56
N SER A 12 -4.29 15.36 6.23
CA SER A 12 -4.67 16.47 5.34
C SER A 12 -6.12 16.39 4.86
N LEU A 13 -6.68 15.17 4.77
CA LEU A 13 -8.00 14.95 4.18
C LEU A 13 -9.04 14.42 5.19
N ASN A 14 -8.64 14.19 6.44
CA ASN A 14 -9.49 13.68 7.52
C ASN A 14 -10.23 12.37 7.15
N GLN A 15 -9.54 11.49 6.40
CA GLN A 15 -10.03 10.19 5.94
C GLN A 15 -9.39 9.03 6.72
N GLU A 16 -9.56 9.01 8.04
CA GLU A 16 -8.94 8.01 8.95
C GLU A 16 -9.18 6.56 8.50
N LYS A 17 -10.42 6.25 8.10
CA LYS A 17 -10.81 4.90 7.67
C LYS A 17 -10.04 4.48 6.40
N ALA A 18 -9.99 5.36 5.40
CA ALA A 18 -9.30 5.07 4.15
C ALA A 18 -7.77 4.97 4.35
N ALA A 19 -7.21 5.82 5.22
CA ALA A 19 -5.80 5.75 5.59
C ALA A 19 -5.45 4.41 6.26
N SER A 20 -6.25 4.00 7.25
CA SER A 20 -6.07 2.73 7.98
C SER A 20 -6.21 1.51 7.06
N GLU A 21 -7.17 1.52 6.16
CA GLU A 21 -7.38 0.45 5.16
C GLU A 21 -6.20 0.36 4.19
N LEU A 22 -5.71 1.50 3.69
CA LEU A 22 -4.55 1.56 2.80
C LEU A 22 -3.28 1.05 3.49
N GLU A 23 -3.02 1.47 4.72
CA GLU A 23 -1.89 0.98 5.50
C GLU A 23 -1.97 -0.52 5.75
N HIS A 24 -3.15 -1.02 6.15
CA HIS A 24 -3.36 -2.45 6.35
C HIS A 24 -3.00 -3.25 5.10
N ASN A 25 -3.52 -2.84 3.94
CA ASN A 25 -3.25 -3.50 2.67
C ASN A 25 -1.76 -3.47 2.30
N ILE A 26 -1.06 -2.35 2.53
CA ILE A 26 0.40 -2.27 2.30
C ILE A 26 1.15 -3.23 3.24
N TYR A 27 0.79 -3.27 4.52
CA TYR A 27 1.47 -4.13 5.49
C TYR A 27 1.22 -5.62 5.20
N GLU A 28 0.05 -5.99 4.67
CA GLU A 28 -0.18 -7.35 4.17
C GLU A 28 0.77 -7.72 3.03
N LEU A 29 0.92 -6.86 2.03
CA LEU A 29 1.85 -7.11 0.91
C LEU A 29 3.27 -7.36 1.41
N ILE A 30 3.75 -6.51 2.33
CA ILE A 30 5.07 -6.66 2.95
C ILE A 30 5.16 -7.98 3.73
N LYS A 31 4.16 -8.30 4.55
CA LYS A 31 4.11 -9.51 5.37
C LYS A 31 4.17 -10.79 4.51
N TYR A 32 3.54 -10.80 3.34
CA TYR A 32 3.54 -11.94 2.42
C TYR A 32 4.70 -11.94 1.41
N GLY A 33 5.67 -11.01 1.54
CA GLY A 33 6.82 -10.93 0.64
C GLY A 33 6.50 -10.44 -0.77
N GLN A 34 5.32 -9.83 -0.97
CA GLN A 34 4.91 -9.20 -2.22
C GLN A 34 5.54 -7.80 -2.32
N THR A 35 6.86 -7.78 -2.47
CA THR A 35 7.66 -6.55 -2.41
C THR A 35 8.56 -6.40 -3.65
N THR A 36 9.07 -5.18 -3.82
CA THR A 36 10.10 -4.85 -4.81
C THR A 36 11.48 -5.29 -4.33
N ALA A 37 12.46 -5.30 -5.24
CA ALA A 37 13.81 -5.81 -5.00
C ALA A 37 14.54 -5.15 -3.82
N ASP A 38 14.28 -3.88 -3.53
CA ASP A 38 14.86 -3.15 -2.39
C ASP A 38 14.40 -3.71 -1.03
N LEU A 39 13.29 -4.42 -0.98
CA LEU A 39 12.75 -5.11 0.20
C LEU A 39 12.87 -6.63 0.10
N GLY A 40 13.73 -7.14 -0.79
CA GLY A 40 14.02 -8.58 -0.94
C GLY A 40 13.01 -9.37 -1.78
N GLY A 41 12.04 -8.70 -2.41
CA GLY A 41 11.11 -9.33 -3.34
C GLY A 41 11.58 -9.31 -4.79
N GLN A 42 10.71 -9.72 -5.71
CA GLN A 42 11.02 -9.78 -7.16
C GLN A 42 9.99 -9.04 -8.01
N MET A 43 8.97 -8.44 -7.38
CA MET A 43 7.90 -7.78 -8.08
C MET A 43 8.35 -6.41 -8.62
N SER A 44 7.83 -6.02 -9.77
CA SER A 44 7.91 -4.66 -10.25
C SER A 44 6.96 -3.74 -9.48
N THR A 45 7.22 -2.44 -9.54
CA THR A 45 6.33 -1.43 -8.96
C THR A 45 4.91 -1.53 -9.53
N SER A 46 4.76 -1.76 -10.85
CA SER A 46 3.46 -1.88 -11.50
C SER A 46 2.65 -3.06 -10.97
N GLU A 47 3.28 -4.23 -10.82
CA GLU A 47 2.61 -5.42 -10.28
C GLU A 47 2.11 -5.20 -8.84
N ILE A 48 2.89 -4.50 -8.00
CA ILE A 48 2.43 -4.12 -6.65
C ILE A 48 1.19 -3.22 -6.72
N PHE A 49 1.18 -2.24 -7.63
CA PHE A 49 0.03 -1.35 -7.79
C PHE A 49 -1.20 -2.09 -8.33
N ASP A 50 -1.03 -3.07 -9.19
CA ASP A 50 -2.14 -3.86 -9.73
C ASP A 50 -2.77 -4.74 -8.63
N ILE A 51 -1.97 -5.44 -7.82
CA ILE A 51 -2.47 -6.19 -6.65
C ILE A 51 -3.18 -5.26 -5.66
N LEU A 52 -2.61 -4.09 -5.41
CA LEU A 52 -3.22 -3.14 -4.48
C LEU A 52 -4.58 -2.65 -4.99
N LYS A 53 -4.71 -2.36 -6.29
CA LYS A 53 -5.98 -1.93 -6.91
C LYS A 53 -7.06 -2.99 -6.82
N GLU A 54 -6.73 -4.28 -6.97
CA GLU A 54 -7.69 -5.39 -6.87
C GLU A 54 -8.44 -5.41 -5.53
N LYS A 55 -7.88 -4.83 -4.47
CA LYS A 55 -8.53 -4.72 -3.15
C LYS A 55 -9.60 -3.60 -3.07
N TYR A 56 -9.71 -2.76 -4.10
CA TYR A 56 -10.62 -1.60 -4.15
C TYR A 56 -11.64 -1.66 -5.30
N VAL A 57 -11.72 -2.78 -6.00
CA VAL A 57 -12.73 -3.07 -7.04
C VAL A 57 -13.86 -3.89 -6.43
#